data_AF-A0A1H2F823-F1
#
_entry.id   AF-A0A1H2F823-F1
#
_cell.length_a   1.000
_cell.length_b   1.000
_cell.length_c   1.000
_cell.angle_alpha   90.00
_cell.angle_beta   90.00
_cell.angle_gamma   90.00
#
_symmetry.space_group_name_H-M   'P 1'
#
loop_
_entity.id
_entity.type
_entity.pdbx_description
1 polymer ?
#
loop_
_entity_poly.entity_id
_entity_poly.type
_entity_poly.pdbx_seq_one_letter_code
_entity_poly.pdbx_strand_id
1 'polypeptide(L)'
;MPYNERSKTISQGIERSPNRAMFYGLGYTKEDFDNPMIGVANGHSTITPCNAGIQPLAEIAVAAIKEAGANPQIFGVPTISDGMAMGTEGMKYSLISREVIADCVETTVQGQWMDGVLVLGGCDKNKPGGMIGIVRANVPAIYVYGGTIKPGKWKGEDLSVISAFEAVGAIKAGRMSQEDFEGIERNACPTTGACGGMYTANTMSSSFEALGMALFYSSTMTNVDQEKKDSTAESARVLVEAVKKGLKPRDLVTRKSVENAIALVMATGGSTNAVLHYLAICHAAEVEWTLDDFERVRRKIPVICDLKPSGKYMAVDLHKAGGIPQVLKILLNAGLLHGDCMTITGRTLAEELESVPDAPPADQDVIRPIDQALYPEGHLAILRGNLAPEGSVAKITGLKSTSITGPARVFDDEQSAMDAIQSDQIRPGDVLVLRYLGPRGGPGMPEMLAPTSAIIGRGLGDKVGLITDGRFSGGSWGMLVGHVTPEAFDGGPIALVQEGDSITIDAPTQLLQLNVDQAELDKRAAAWRQPEARYKSGVLSKYSQLATSASKGAVSG
;
A
#
# COMPACT_ATOMS: atom_id res chain seq x y z
N MET A 1 20.41 -29.58 -15.93
CA MET A 1 19.67 -30.29 -14.86
C MET A 1 18.24 -29.77 -14.88
N PRO A 2 17.22 -30.59 -14.55
CA PRO A 2 15.86 -30.08 -14.45
C PRO A 2 15.81 -29.03 -13.32
N TYR A 3 15.27 -27.85 -13.60
CA TYR A 3 15.25 -26.70 -12.68
C TYR A 3 14.09 -26.80 -11.66
N ASN A 4 13.79 -28.02 -11.21
CA ASN A 4 12.60 -28.40 -10.45
C ASN A 4 12.94 -28.85 -9.02
N GLU A 5 13.83 -28.11 -8.35
CA GLU A 5 14.42 -28.52 -7.07
C GLU A 5 13.40 -28.83 -5.97
N ARG A 6 12.25 -28.16 -5.97
CA ARG A 6 11.18 -28.35 -5.00
C ARG A 6 10.18 -29.37 -5.52
N SER A 7 9.65 -29.18 -6.72
CA SER A 7 8.55 -30.02 -7.24
C SER A 7 8.97 -31.46 -7.49
N LYS A 8 10.28 -31.74 -7.69
CA LYS A 8 10.81 -33.12 -7.72
C LYS A 8 10.43 -33.94 -6.49
N THR A 9 10.18 -33.30 -5.34
CA THR A 9 9.75 -33.96 -4.10
C THR A 9 8.43 -34.71 -4.28
N ILE A 10 7.54 -34.19 -5.14
CA ILE A 10 6.22 -34.79 -5.42
C ILE A 10 6.10 -35.33 -6.84
N SER A 11 7.10 -35.13 -7.71
CA SER A 11 7.06 -35.62 -9.10
C SER A 11 8.03 -36.77 -9.39
N GLN A 12 9.12 -36.94 -8.63
CA GLN A 12 10.18 -37.91 -8.94
C GLN A 12 10.22 -39.13 -8.01
N GLY A 13 10.59 -40.28 -8.55
CA GLY A 13 10.70 -41.55 -7.80
C GLY A 13 9.41 -42.40 -7.75
N ILE A 14 9.56 -43.69 -7.45
CA ILE A 14 8.45 -44.65 -7.43
C ILE A 14 7.39 -44.23 -6.40
N GLU A 15 7.83 -43.75 -5.23
CA GLU A 15 6.92 -43.43 -4.11
C GLU A 15 6.06 -42.19 -4.35
N ARG A 16 6.35 -41.44 -5.42
CA ARG A 16 5.54 -40.30 -5.87
C ARG A 16 4.53 -40.67 -6.96
N SER A 17 4.34 -41.96 -7.22
CA SER A 17 3.29 -42.44 -8.13
C SER A 17 1.88 -41.95 -7.76
N PRO A 18 1.46 -41.92 -6.48
CA PRO A 18 0.15 -41.38 -6.11
C PRO A 18 0.02 -39.88 -6.44
N ASN A 19 1.07 -39.10 -6.21
CA ASN A 19 1.10 -37.68 -6.56
C ASN A 19 0.98 -37.48 -8.07
N ARG A 20 1.80 -38.19 -8.88
CA ARG A 20 1.73 -38.14 -10.35
C ARG A 20 0.37 -38.58 -10.89
N ALA A 21 -0.29 -39.56 -10.26
CA ALA A 21 -1.64 -39.99 -10.64
C ALA A 21 -2.65 -38.83 -10.62
N MET A 22 -2.55 -37.94 -9.63
CA MET A 22 -3.37 -36.72 -9.57
C MET A 22 -3.06 -35.75 -10.72
N PHE A 23 -1.78 -35.55 -11.04
CA PHE A 23 -1.34 -34.69 -12.15
C PHE A 23 -1.79 -35.20 -13.52
N TYR A 24 -1.79 -36.51 -13.75
CA TYR A 24 -2.35 -37.10 -14.98
C TYR A 24 -3.83 -36.75 -15.16
N GLY A 25 -4.60 -36.66 -14.06
CA GLY A 25 -5.98 -36.17 -14.08
C GLY A 25 -6.12 -34.71 -14.53
N LEU A 26 -5.06 -33.92 -14.45
CA LEU A 26 -4.97 -32.54 -14.94
C LEU A 26 -4.42 -32.45 -16.37
N GLY A 27 -4.12 -33.59 -17.01
CA GLY A 27 -3.60 -33.65 -18.38
C GLY A 27 -2.08 -33.55 -18.51
N TYR A 28 -1.32 -33.70 -17.40
CA TYR A 28 0.13 -33.77 -17.46
C TYR A 28 0.58 -35.07 -18.16
N THR A 29 1.76 -35.04 -18.75
CA THR A 29 2.47 -36.18 -19.34
C THR A 29 3.68 -36.55 -18.51
N LYS A 30 4.37 -37.64 -18.84
CA LYS A 30 5.54 -38.08 -18.08
C LYS A 30 6.68 -37.07 -18.19
N GLU A 31 6.84 -36.48 -19.37
CA GLU A 31 7.88 -35.53 -19.74
C GLU A 31 7.71 -34.21 -18.97
N ASP A 32 6.47 -33.83 -18.62
CA ASP A 32 6.20 -32.60 -17.88
C ASP A 32 6.81 -32.63 -16.46
N PHE A 33 7.02 -33.80 -15.85
CA PHE A 33 7.55 -33.89 -14.47
C PHE A 33 9.01 -33.48 -14.30
N ASP A 34 9.72 -33.27 -15.41
CA ASP A 34 11.09 -32.74 -15.44
C ASP A 34 11.11 -31.19 -15.51
N ASN A 35 9.98 -30.56 -15.79
CA ASN A 35 9.85 -29.09 -15.85
C ASN A 35 9.52 -28.52 -14.46
N PRO A 36 9.97 -27.28 -14.16
CA PRO A 36 9.60 -26.61 -12.91
C PRO A 36 8.10 -26.33 -12.84
N MET A 37 7.52 -26.43 -11.65
CA MET A 37 6.13 -26.07 -11.37
C MET A 37 6.04 -24.62 -10.89
N ILE A 38 5.28 -23.80 -11.61
CA ILE A 38 5.16 -22.35 -11.35
C ILE A 38 3.73 -22.03 -10.92
N GLY A 39 3.60 -21.50 -9.71
CA GLY A 39 2.33 -20.97 -9.21
C GLY A 39 1.96 -19.65 -9.89
N VAL A 40 0.70 -19.50 -10.28
CA VAL A 40 0.11 -18.22 -10.70
C VAL A 40 -0.97 -17.84 -9.69
N ALA A 41 -0.61 -16.99 -8.73
CA ALA A 41 -1.53 -16.48 -7.71
C ALA A 41 -2.41 -15.40 -8.33
N ASN A 42 -3.63 -15.77 -8.73
CA ASN A 42 -4.56 -14.94 -9.48
C ASN A 42 -5.49 -14.17 -8.53
N GLY A 43 -5.30 -12.85 -8.47
CA GLY A 43 -6.17 -11.94 -7.74
C GLY A 43 -7.42 -11.48 -8.49
N HIS A 44 -7.79 -12.10 -9.62
CA HIS A 44 -8.99 -11.71 -10.37
C HIS A 44 -10.25 -11.76 -9.49
N SER A 45 -11.07 -10.72 -9.62
CA SER A 45 -12.39 -10.67 -9.00
C SER A 45 -13.26 -9.66 -9.72
N THR A 46 -14.56 -9.96 -9.82
CA THR A 46 -15.57 -9.07 -10.41
C THR A 46 -16.17 -8.08 -9.41
N ILE A 47 -15.76 -8.12 -8.13
CA ILE A 47 -16.30 -7.23 -7.09
C ILE A 47 -15.73 -5.81 -7.15
N THR A 48 -14.70 -5.56 -7.97
CA THR A 48 -14.03 -4.26 -8.03
C THR A 48 -13.35 -4.02 -9.38
N PRO A 49 -13.37 -2.78 -9.92
CA PRO A 49 -12.62 -2.44 -11.13
C PRO A 49 -11.11 -2.69 -10.99
N CYS A 50 -10.57 -2.65 -9.77
CA CYS A 50 -9.14 -2.86 -9.51
C CYS A 50 -8.64 -4.25 -9.94
N ASN A 51 -9.51 -5.26 -9.93
CA ASN A 51 -9.15 -6.66 -10.15
C ASN A 51 -9.95 -7.33 -11.29
N ALA A 52 -11.02 -6.70 -11.76
CA ALA A 52 -11.86 -7.25 -12.82
C ALA A 52 -11.07 -7.49 -14.13
N GLY A 53 -10.07 -6.66 -14.42
CA GLY A 53 -9.20 -6.81 -15.59
C GLY A 53 -8.00 -7.74 -15.43
N ILE A 54 -7.87 -8.50 -14.34
CA ILE A 54 -6.69 -9.36 -14.09
C ILE A 54 -6.78 -10.71 -14.83
N GLN A 55 -7.97 -11.26 -15.06
CA GLN A 55 -8.11 -12.60 -15.65
C GLN A 55 -7.39 -12.74 -17.01
N PRO A 56 -7.50 -11.80 -17.96
CA PRO A 56 -6.73 -11.86 -19.20
C PRO A 56 -5.21 -11.86 -18.98
N LEU A 57 -4.73 -11.14 -17.97
CA LEU A 57 -3.30 -11.12 -17.62
C LEU A 57 -2.83 -12.47 -17.06
N ALA A 58 -3.65 -13.13 -16.25
CA ALA A 58 -3.35 -14.47 -15.74
C ALA A 58 -3.25 -15.50 -16.87
N GLU A 59 -4.14 -15.44 -17.86
CA GLU A 59 -4.09 -16.31 -19.04
C GLU A 59 -2.81 -16.10 -19.86
N ILE A 60 -2.40 -14.84 -20.03
CA ILE A 60 -1.13 -14.49 -20.69
C ILE A 60 0.07 -15.03 -19.91
N ALA A 61 0.08 -14.87 -18.58
CA ALA A 61 1.15 -15.38 -17.74
C ALA A 61 1.27 -16.91 -17.86
N VAL A 62 0.14 -17.63 -17.82
CA VAL A 62 0.08 -19.09 -18.00
C VAL A 62 0.66 -19.51 -19.35
N ALA A 63 0.26 -18.84 -20.44
CA ALA A 63 0.79 -19.12 -21.77
C ALA A 63 2.31 -18.89 -21.85
N ALA A 64 2.79 -17.75 -21.36
CA ALA A 64 4.21 -17.39 -21.39
C ALA A 64 5.08 -18.31 -20.52
N ILE A 65 4.60 -18.74 -19.34
CA ILE A 65 5.27 -19.74 -18.49
C ILE A 65 5.43 -21.06 -19.25
N LYS A 66 4.36 -21.51 -19.93
CA LYS A 66 4.39 -22.76 -20.71
C LYS A 66 5.36 -22.66 -21.88
N GLU A 67 5.34 -21.56 -22.62
CA GLU A 67 6.28 -21.28 -23.72
C GLU A 67 7.74 -21.27 -23.24
N ALA A 68 7.99 -20.81 -22.01
CA ALA A 68 9.32 -20.79 -21.40
C ALA A 68 9.79 -22.17 -20.86
N GLY A 69 8.99 -23.23 -21.04
CA GLY A 69 9.35 -24.61 -20.67
C GLY A 69 9.06 -24.96 -19.21
N ALA A 70 8.04 -24.35 -18.61
CA ALA A 70 7.62 -24.59 -17.24
C ALA A 70 6.13 -24.97 -17.14
N ASN A 71 5.72 -25.57 -16.03
CA ASN A 71 4.35 -26.01 -15.79
C ASN A 71 3.56 -24.98 -14.96
N PRO A 72 2.64 -24.21 -15.55
CA PRO A 72 1.83 -23.26 -14.80
C PRO A 72 0.72 -23.94 -13.99
N GLN A 73 0.52 -23.49 -12.76
CA GLN A 73 -0.57 -23.89 -11.88
C GLN A 73 -1.26 -22.67 -11.27
N ILE A 74 -2.50 -22.42 -11.67
CA ILE A 74 -3.26 -21.25 -11.22
C ILE A 74 -3.98 -21.53 -9.89
N PHE A 75 -3.98 -20.56 -8.99
CA PHE A 75 -4.79 -20.58 -7.76
C PHE A 75 -5.28 -19.17 -7.41
N GLY A 76 -6.36 -19.09 -6.63
CA GLY A 76 -6.99 -17.81 -6.29
C GLY A 76 -6.44 -17.19 -5.01
N VAL A 77 -6.37 -15.85 -4.98
CA VAL A 77 -6.20 -15.06 -3.75
C VAL A 77 -7.35 -14.06 -3.64
N PRO A 78 -7.85 -13.77 -2.42
CA PRO A 78 -8.99 -12.87 -2.27
C PRO A 78 -8.61 -11.41 -2.56
N THR A 79 -9.63 -10.57 -2.73
CA THR A 79 -9.46 -9.12 -2.79
C THR A 79 -10.60 -8.44 -2.05
N ILE A 80 -10.34 -7.27 -1.47
CA ILE A 80 -11.33 -6.37 -0.89
C ILE A 80 -11.16 -5.02 -1.58
N SER A 81 -12.27 -4.39 -1.96
CA SER A 81 -12.24 -3.07 -2.56
C SER A 81 -12.26 -2.00 -1.48
N ASP A 82 -11.11 -1.37 -1.24
CA ASP A 82 -11.02 -0.27 -0.28
C ASP A 82 -11.95 0.89 -0.69
N GLY A 83 -12.03 1.20 -1.99
CA GLY A 83 -12.91 2.23 -2.49
C GLY A 83 -14.40 1.96 -2.23
N MET A 84 -14.87 0.71 -2.32
CA MET A 84 -16.27 0.37 -2.09
C MET A 84 -16.60 0.07 -0.61
N ALA A 85 -15.62 -0.38 0.18
CA ALA A 85 -15.78 -0.66 1.60
C ALA A 85 -15.73 0.61 2.47
N MET A 86 -15.22 1.72 1.92
CA MET A 86 -15.00 2.98 2.62
C MET A 86 -16.26 3.50 3.33
N GLY A 87 -16.11 3.91 4.60
CA GLY A 87 -17.21 4.41 5.42
C GLY A 87 -18.24 3.35 5.83
N THR A 88 -17.89 2.05 5.72
CA THR A 88 -18.76 0.94 6.13
C THR A 88 -18.00 -0.04 7.03
N GLU A 89 -18.74 -0.92 7.70
CA GLU A 89 -18.19 -2.04 8.49
C GLU A 89 -17.24 -2.93 7.67
N GLY A 90 -17.41 -2.98 6.34
CA GLY A 90 -16.55 -3.71 5.42
C GLY A 90 -15.08 -3.26 5.46
N MET A 91 -14.80 -2.00 5.81
CA MET A 91 -13.44 -1.46 5.85
C MET A 91 -12.56 -2.18 6.89
N LYS A 92 -13.16 -2.78 7.92
CA LYS A 92 -12.43 -3.62 8.90
C LYS A 92 -11.78 -4.85 8.27
N TYR A 93 -12.30 -5.33 7.13
CA TYR A 93 -11.74 -6.47 6.39
C TYR A 93 -10.63 -6.08 5.40
N SER A 94 -10.41 -4.78 5.17
CA SER A 94 -9.38 -4.27 4.23
C SER A 94 -7.99 -4.74 4.63
N LEU A 95 -7.42 -4.23 5.73
CA LEU A 95 -6.04 -4.55 6.10
C LEU A 95 -5.86 -6.05 6.36
N ILE A 96 -6.86 -6.69 6.95
CA ILE A 96 -6.84 -8.13 7.26
C ILE A 96 -6.71 -8.96 5.98
N SER A 97 -7.27 -8.50 4.86
CA SER A 97 -7.06 -9.17 3.57
C SER A 97 -5.58 -9.26 3.17
N ARG A 98 -4.70 -8.35 3.64
CA ARG A 98 -3.24 -8.45 3.47
C ARG A 98 -2.72 -9.78 4.03
N GLU A 99 -3.09 -10.11 5.26
CA GLU A 99 -2.67 -11.34 5.94
C GLU A 99 -3.25 -12.57 5.25
N VAL A 100 -4.55 -12.54 4.91
CA VAL A 100 -5.21 -13.67 4.23
C VAL A 100 -4.57 -13.95 2.87
N ILE A 101 -4.22 -12.92 2.10
CA ILE A 101 -3.53 -13.07 0.82
C ILE A 101 -2.13 -13.65 1.02
N ALA A 102 -1.38 -13.15 2.01
CA ALA A 102 -0.05 -13.68 2.33
C ALA A 102 -0.12 -15.17 2.68
N ASP A 103 -1.03 -15.55 3.58
CA ASP A 103 -1.26 -16.93 4.00
C ASP A 103 -1.70 -17.82 2.82
N CYS A 104 -2.55 -17.32 1.91
CA CYS A 104 -2.97 -18.05 0.71
C CYS A 104 -1.79 -18.36 -0.22
N VAL A 105 -0.93 -17.37 -0.49
CA VAL A 105 0.27 -17.54 -1.33
C VAL A 105 1.23 -18.53 -0.67
N GLU A 106 1.57 -18.32 0.60
CA GLU A 106 2.48 -19.18 1.35
C GLU A 106 1.96 -20.62 1.42
N THR A 107 0.71 -20.83 1.85
CA THR A 107 0.11 -22.15 2.01
C THR A 107 0.11 -22.92 0.69
N THR A 108 -0.22 -22.26 -0.41
CA THR A 108 -0.31 -22.93 -1.72
C THR A 108 1.07 -23.26 -2.26
N VAL A 109 2.00 -22.31 -2.24
CA VAL A 109 3.36 -22.50 -2.76
C VAL A 109 4.12 -23.57 -1.97
N GLN A 110 4.03 -23.53 -0.64
CA GLN A 110 4.67 -24.53 0.22
C GLN A 110 3.98 -25.90 0.08
N GLY A 111 2.64 -25.93 0.14
CA GLY A 111 1.86 -27.16 0.11
C GLY A 111 1.91 -27.92 -1.22
N GLN A 112 2.07 -27.21 -2.34
CA GLN A 112 2.17 -27.80 -3.69
C GLN A 112 3.61 -27.97 -4.19
N TRP A 113 4.62 -27.71 -3.34
CA TRP A 113 6.03 -27.85 -3.73
C TRP A 113 6.41 -27.07 -5.00
N MET A 114 5.83 -25.89 -5.20
CA MET A 114 6.11 -25.08 -6.38
C MET A 114 7.56 -24.59 -6.36
N ASP A 115 8.17 -24.49 -7.55
CA ASP A 115 9.55 -24.05 -7.76
C ASP A 115 9.67 -22.53 -7.91
N GLY A 116 8.57 -21.86 -8.28
CA GLY A 116 8.49 -20.41 -8.35
C GLY A 116 7.04 -19.92 -8.32
N VAL A 117 6.84 -18.62 -8.11
CA VAL A 117 5.50 -18.03 -8.06
C VAL A 117 5.42 -16.65 -8.72
N LEU A 118 4.41 -16.48 -9.57
CA LEU A 118 3.98 -15.19 -10.11
C LEU A 118 2.74 -14.74 -9.36
N VAL A 119 2.79 -13.57 -8.72
CA VAL A 119 1.63 -13.01 -8.00
C VAL A 119 1.01 -11.87 -8.80
N LEU A 120 -0.27 -12.00 -9.14
CA LEU A 120 -1.07 -11.00 -9.86
C LEU A 120 -2.08 -10.35 -8.92
N GLY A 121 -1.90 -9.06 -8.67
CA GLY A 121 -2.80 -8.30 -7.80
C GLY A 121 -2.98 -6.85 -8.22
N GLY A 122 -4.16 -6.31 -7.93
CA GLY A 122 -4.64 -5.03 -8.48
C GLY A 122 -5.06 -4.00 -7.44
N CYS A 123 -5.81 -4.35 -6.40
CA CYS A 123 -6.24 -3.43 -5.34
C CYS A 123 -5.16 -3.24 -4.26
N ASP A 124 -5.35 -2.28 -3.36
CA ASP A 124 -4.37 -1.80 -2.38
C ASP A 124 -3.66 -2.94 -1.62
N LYS A 125 -4.43 -3.74 -0.87
CA LYS A 125 -3.88 -4.75 0.04
C LYS A 125 -3.37 -6.02 -0.66
N ASN A 126 -3.67 -6.18 -1.97
CA ASN A 126 -3.10 -7.27 -2.76
C ASN A 126 -1.57 -7.16 -2.87
N LYS A 127 -1.02 -5.94 -3.00
CA LYS A 127 0.43 -5.73 -3.15
C LYS A 127 1.19 -6.21 -1.92
N PRO A 128 0.97 -5.62 -0.74
CA PRO A 128 1.72 -6.05 0.44
C PRO A 128 1.40 -7.49 0.83
N GLY A 129 0.15 -7.96 0.68
CA GLY A 129 -0.19 -9.35 1.00
C GLY A 129 0.55 -10.34 0.10
N GLY A 130 0.56 -10.08 -1.21
CA GLY A 130 1.32 -10.88 -2.16
C GLY A 130 2.82 -10.84 -1.90
N MET A 131 3.39 -9.67 -1.60
CA MET A 131 4.82 -9.53 -1.30
C MET A 131 5.22 -10.25 -0.01
N ILE A 132 4.41 -10.15 1.05
CA ILE A 132 4.64 -10.90 2.31
C ILE A 132 4.61 -12.41 2.03
N GLY A 133 3.61 -12.90 1.28
CA GLY A 133 3.52 -14.30 0.89
C GLY A 133 4.72 -14.75 0.04
N ILE A 134 5.20 -13.90 -0.88
CA ILE A 134 6.41 -14.14 -1.68
C ILE A 134 7.65 -14.32 -0.79
N VAL A 135 7.90 -13.40 0.15
CA VAL A 135 9.13 -13.45 0.98
C VAL A 135 9.07 -14.54 2.05
N ARG A 136 7.87 -14.93 2.52
CA ARG A 136 7.69 -16.10 3.41
C ARG A 136 7.90 -17.41 2.66
N ALA A 137 7.36 -17.55 1.45
CA ALA A 137 7.55 -18.74 0.63
C ALA A 137 9.01 -18.90 0.16
N ASN A 138 9.67 -17.78 -0.12
CA ASN A 138 11.07 -17.65 -0.53
C ASN A 138 11.51 -18.62 -1.65
N VAL A 139 10.60 -18.88 -2.58
CA VAL A 139 10.90 -19.44 -3.91
C VAL A 139 11.09 -18.29 -4.89
N PRO A 140 11.87 -18.43 -5.97
CA PRO A 140 11.95 -17.42 -7.02
C PRO A 140 10.56 -16.89 -7.40
N ALA A 141 10.41 -15.58 -7.40
CA ALA A 141 9.10 -14.97 -7.52
C ALA A 141 9.14 -13.58 -8.14
N ILE A 142 8.03 -13.20 -8.78
CA ILE A 142 7.84 -11.87 -9.33
C ILE A 142 6.42 -11.37 -9.02
N TYR A 143 6.30 -10.09 -8.69
CA TYR A 143 5.01 -9.45 -8.52
C TYR A 143 4.61 -8.74 -9.81
N VAL A 144 3.41 -9.04 -10.33
CA VAL A 144 2.84 -8.37 -11.50
C VAL A 144 1.64 -7.52 -11.07
N TYR A 145 1.80 -6.21 -11.18
CA TYR A 145 0.71 -5.27 -10.97
C TYR A 145 -0.33 -5.36 -12.09
N GLY A 146 -1.61 -5.45 -11.71
CA GLY A 146 -2.72 -5.46 -12.67
C GLY A 146 -2.87 -4.19 -13.51
N GLY A 147 -2.27 -3.07 -13.09
CA GLY A 147 -2.29 -1.80 -13.82
C GLY A 147 -3.27 -0.78 -13.22
N THR A 148 -2.98 0.50 -13.48
CA THR A 148 -3.79 1.62 -13.00
C THR A 148 -5.02 1.84 -13.87
N ILE A 149 -6.06 2.46 -13.32
CA ILE A 149 -7.23 2.94 -14.06
C ILE A 149 -6.87 4.18 -14.89
N LYS A 150 -7.55 4.38 -16.03
CA LYS A 150 -7.52 5.66 -16.76
C LYS A 150 -8.31 6.74 -16.00
N PRO A 151 -7.88 8.02 -16.04
CA PRO A 151 -8.63 9.10 -15.42
C PRO A 151 -10.01 9.26 -16.07
N GLY A 152 -11.02 9.50 -15.23
CA GLY A 152 -12.37 9.86 -15.66
C GLY A 152 -12.43 11.27 -16.22
N LYS A 153 -13.53 11.65 -16.87
CA LYS A 153 -13.73 13.02 -17.37
C LYS A 153 -15.16 13.53 -17.18
N TRP A 154 -15.31 14.76 -16.70
CA TRP A 154 -16.59 15.46 -16.66
C TRP A 154 -16.39 16.94 -16.96
N LYS A 155 -17.13 17.48 -17.94
CA LYS A 155 -17.04 18.90 -18.37
C LYS A 155 -15.61 19.41 -18.65
N GLY A 156 -14.74 18.54 -19.14
CA GLY A 156 -13.35 18.86 -19.48
C GLY A 156 -12.35 18.67 -18.34
N GLU A 157 -12.82 18.38 -17.12
CA GLU A 157 -11.99 18.13 -15.95
C GLU A 157 -11.69 16.64 -15.78
N ASP A 158 -10.45 16.32 -15.40
CA ASP A 158 -10.02 14.95 -15.11
C ASP A 158 -10.46 14.54 -13.70
N LEU A 159 -11.07 13.36 -13.60
CA LEU A 159 -11.66 12.80 -12.38
C LEU A 159 -10.90 11.58 -11.87
N SER A 160 -11.09 11.31 -10.58
CA SER A 160 -10.77 10.02 -9.95
C SER A 160 -11.84 9.62 -8.95
N VAL A 161 -11.68 8.46 -8.32
CA VAL A 161 -12.56 8.03 -7.22
C VAL A 161 -12.64 9.08 -6.09
N ILE A 162 -11.57 9.82 -5.81
CA ILE A 162 -11.57 10.87 -4.78
C ILE A 162 -12.51 12.02 -5.18
N SER A 163 -12.63 12.32 -6.47
CA SER A 163 -13.59 13.32 -6.96
C SER A 163 -15.02 12.98 -6.57
N ALA A 164 -15.40 11.69 -6.60
CA ALA A 164 -16.71 11.24 -6.14
C ALA A 164 -16.89 11.38 -4.62
N PHE A 165 -15.85 11.08 -3.83
CA PHE A 165 -15.88 11.27 -2.37
C PHE A 165 -16.00 12.75 -1.97
N GLU A 166 -15.24 13.63 -2.64
CA GLU A 166 -15.31 15.08 -2.40
C GLU A 166 -16.65 15.68 -2.85
N ALA A 167 -17.24 15.16 -3.93
CA ALA A 167 -18.55 15.58 -4.42
C ALA A 167 -19.67 15.40 -3.37
N VAL A 168 -19.60 14.37 -2.53
CA VAL A 168 -20.55 14.16 -1.42
C VAL A 168 -20.51 15.30 -0.41
N GLY A 169 -19.32 15.77 -0.03
CA GLY A 169 -19.15 16.91 0.87
C GLY A 169 -19.63 18.21 0.21
N ALA A 170 -19.28 18.42 -1.05
CA ALA A 170 -19.62 19.63 -1.80
C ALA A 170 -21.14 19.78 -2.01
N ILE A 171 -21.85 18.72 -2.37
CA ILE A 171 -23.31 18.78 -2.58
C ILE A 171 -24.06 19.02 -1.27
N LYS A 172 -23.67 18.35 -0.18
CA LYS A 172 -24.26 18.56 1.16
C LYS A 172 -24.03 19.98 1.68
N ALA A 173 -22.90 20.60 1.33
CA ALA A 173 -22.60 21.99 1.66
C ALA A 173 -23.30 23.02 0.74
N GLY A 174 -24.12 22.58 -0.23
CA GLY A 174 -24.77 23.47 -1.20
C GLY A 174 -23.80 24.12 -2.19
N ARG A 175 -22.62 23.52 -2.40
CA ARG A 175 -21.53 24.05 -3.26
C ARG A 175 -21.40 23.34 -4.60
N MET A 176 -22.31 22.42 -4.93
CA MET A 176 -22.31 21.64 -6.17
C MET A 176 -23.75 21.40 -6.64
N SER A 177 -23.96 21.40 -7.95
CA SER A 177 -25.27 21.08 -8.55
C SER A 177 -25.53 19.58 -8.55
N GLN A 178 -26.81 19.17 -8.59
CA GLN A 178 -27.18 17.75 -8.73
C GLN A 178 -26.64 17.14 -10.04
N GLU A 179 -26.64 17.93 -11.12
CA GLU A 179 -26.11 17.51 -12.42
C GLU A 179 -24.61 17.19 -12.34
N ASP A 180 -23.82 18.06 -11.71
CA ASP A 180 -22.38 17.83 -11.57
C ASP A 180 -22.07 16.66 -10.64
N PHE A 181 -22.86 16.48 -9.58
CA PHE A 181 -22.71 15.33 -8.68
C PHE A 181 -22.92 14.00 -9.43
N GLU A 182 -24.03 13.86 -10.16
CA GLU A 182 -24.31 12.65 -10.95
C GLU A 182 -23.31 12.48 -12.11
N GLY A 183 -22.88 13.59 -12.71
CA GLY A 183 -21.86 13.60 -13.76
C GLY A 183 -20.52 13.08 -13.27
N ILE A 184 -20.08 13.49 -12.08
CA ILE A 184 -18.86 12.97 -11.45
C ILE A 184 -19.01 11.49 -11.12
N GLU A 185 -20.11 11.10 -10.48
CA GLU A 185 -20.37 9.70 -10.08
C GLU A 185 -20.25 8.73 -11.27
N ARG A 186 -20.88 9.06 -12.40
CA ARG A 186 -20.92 8.18 -13.59
C ARG A 186 -19.59 8.10 -14.34
N ASN A 187 -18.73 9.11 -14.19
CA ASN A 187 -17.54 9.25 -15.05
C ASN A 187 -16.21 9.10 -14.30
N ALA A 188 -16.19 9.03 -12.95
CA ALA A 188 -14.96 8.98 -12.16
C ALA A 188 -14.10 7.74 -12.39
N CYS A 189 -14.70 6.59 -12.72
CA CYS A 189 -14.03 5.29 -12.86
C CYS A 189 -14.34 4.66 -14.23
N PRO A 190 -13.70 5.10 -15.33
CA PRO A 190 -14.11 4.76 -16.70
C PRO A 190 -13.64 3.37 -17.19
N THR A 191 -12.68 2.74 -16.50
CA THR A 191 -12.04 1.49 -16.96
C THR A 191 -11.74 0.57 -15.78
N THR A 192 -11.29 -0.66 -16.05
CA THR A 192 -10.66 -1.51 -15.04
C THR A 192 -9.25 -0.99 -14.71
N GLY A 193 -8.77 -1.30 -13.50
CA GLY A 193 -7.49 -0.84 -12.97
C GLY A 193 -7.62 -0.24 -11.56
N ALA A 194 -6.50 -0.17 -10.84
CA ALA A 194 -6.49 0.41 -9.49
C ALA A 194 -6.59 1.95 -9.52
N CYS A 195 -6.87 2.57 -8.38
CA CYS A 195 -7.03 4.02 -8.27
C CYS A 195 -5.83 4.80 -8.85
N GLY A 196 -6.11 5.84 -9.64
CA GLY A 196 -5.11 6.50 -10.49
C GLY A 196 -4.10 7.44 -9.82
N GLY A 197 -4.35 7.89 -8.59
CA GLY A 197 -3.39 8.73 -7.84
C GLY A 197 -2.24 7.92 -7.25
N MET A 198 -1.26 8.58 -6.63
CA MET A 198 -0.18 7.93 -5.89
C MET A 198 -0.67 7.48 -4.49
N TYR A 199 -1.80 6.78 -4.47
CA TYR A 199 -2.37 6.13 -3.28
C TYR A 199 -1.64 4.81 -3.00
N THR A 200 -2.12 4.00 -2.06
CA THR A 200 -1.43 2.77 -1.65
C THR A 200 -1.18 1.83 -2.83
N ALA A 201 -2.14 1.65 -3.73
CA ALA A 201 -1.99 0.81 -4.91
C ALA A 201 -0.74 1.13 -5.74
N ASN A 202 -0.64 2.37 -6.24
CA ASN A 202 0.46 2.81 -7.09
C ASN A 202 1.75 3.04 -6.27
N THR A 203 1.65 3.45 -5.01
CA THR A 203 2.82 3.56 -4.12
C THR A 203 3.51 2.21 -3.96
N MET A 204 2.73 1.17 -3.59
CA MET A 204 3.30 -0.15 -3.34
C MET A 204 3.79 -0.81 -4.64
N SER A 205 3.05 -0.73 -5.75
CA SER A 205 3.53 -1.29 -7.02
C SER A 205 4.81 -0.60 -7.50
N SER A 206 4.89 0.73 -7.41
CA SER A 206 6.09 1.50 -7.77
C SER A 206 7.28 1.10 -6.91
N SER A 207 7.05 0.95 -5.61
CA SER A 207 8.09 0.55 -4.67
C SER A 207 8.68 -0.84 -4.96
N PHE A 208 7.92 -1.74 -5.60
CA PHE A 208 8.41 -3.07 -5.97
C PHE A 208 9.39 -3.05 -7.14
N GLU A 209 9.31 -2.05 -8.02
CA GLU A 209 10.35 -1.81 -9.05
C GLU A 209 11.68 -1.42 -8.38
N ALA A 210 11.64 -0.49 -7.42
CA ALA A 210 12.82 -0.06 -6.67
C ALA A 210 13.40 -1.17 -5.75
N LEU A 211 12.52 -2.04 -5.24
CA LEU A 211 12.89 -3.22 -4.46
C LEU A 211 13.54 -4.32 -5.32
N GLY A 212 13.36 -4.27 -6.64
CA GLY A 212 13.84 -5.27 -7.59
C GLY A 212 12.93 -6.49 -7.75
N MET A 213 11.67 -6.42 -7.30
CA MET A 213 10.70 -7.52 -7.29
C MET A 213 9.61 -7.41 -8.38
N ALA A 214 9.68 -6.37 -9.21
CA ALA A 214 8.83 -6.15 -10.36
C ALA A 214 9.66 -5.56 -11.51
N LEU A 215 9.23 -5.80 -12.76
CA LEU A 215 9.89 -5.21 -13.92
C LEU A 215 9.65 -3.70 -13.97
N PHE A 216 10.63 -2.97 -14.49
CA PHE A 216 10.53 -1.54 -14.71
C PHE A 216 9.32 -1.16 -15.58
N TYR A 217 8.76 0.02 -15.32
CA TYR A 217 7.54 0.59 -15.91
C TYR A 217 6.23 -0.13 -15.54
N SER A 218 6.29 -1.38 -15.07
CA SER A 218 5.12 -2.24 -14.84
C SER A 218 4.10 -1.65 -13.86
N SER A 219 4.52 -0.75 -12.97
CA SER A 219 3.72 -0.11 -11.92
C SER A 219 2.87 1.07 -12.41
N THR A 220 3.17 1.64 -13.58
CA THR A 220 2.55 2.89 -14.08
C THR A 220 1.68 2.70 -15.33
N MET A 221 1.74 1.51 -15.95
CA MET A 221 0.91 1.11 -17.08
C MET A 221 -0.58 1.00 -16.69
N THR A 222 -1.48 1.33 -17.63
CA THR A 222 -2.92 1.13 -17.41
C THR A 222 -3.33 -0.31 -17.65
N ASN A 223 -4.34 -0.79 -16.93
CA ASN A 223 -4.78 -2.18 -17.03
C ASN A 223 -5.29 -2.54 -18.45
N VAL A 224 -5.92 -1.58 -19.14
CA VAL A 224 -6.59 -1.81 -20.42
C VAL A 224 -5.65 -1.74 -21.63
N ASP A 225 -4.44 -1.22 -21.46
CA ASP A 225 -3.50 -1.04 -22.57
C ASP A 225 -2.71 -2.32 -22.88
N GLN A 226 -2.33 -2.50 -24.15
CA GLN A 226 -1.61 -3.68 -24.63
C GLN A 226 -0.26 -3.86 -23.93
N GLU A 227 0.42 -2.76 -23.60
CA GLU A 227 1.70 -2.79 -22.90
C GLU A 227 1.64 -3.55 -21.56
N LYS A 228 0.51 -3.51 -20.83
CA LYS A 228 0.35 -4.26 -19.59
C LYS A 228 0.32 -5.77 -19.84
N LYS A 229 -0.26 -6.21 -20.95
CA LYS A 229 -0.26 -7.61 -21.39
C LYS A 229 1.15 -8.06 -21.74
N ASP A 230 1.88 -7.24 -22.49
CA ASP A 230 3.25 -7.52 -22.92
C ASP A 230 4.20 -7.60 -21.69
N SER A 231 4.08 -6.65 -20.76
CA SER A 231 4.77 -6.65 -19.47
C SER A 231 4.47 -7.90 -18.63
N THR A 232 3.25 -8.42 -18.69
CA THR A 232 2.87 -9.65 -17.97
C THR A 232 3.51 -10.88 -18.57
N ALA A 233 3.51 -11.01 -19.90
CA ALA A 233 4.20 -12.09 -20.59
C ALA A 233 5.70 -12.07 -20.29
N GLU A 234 6.32 -10.88 -20.28
CA GLU A 234 7.74 -10.75 -19.98
C GLU A 234 8.06 -11.08 -18.52
N SER A 235 7.23 -10.65 -17.58
CA SER A 235 7.38 -11.01 -16.17
C SER A 235 7.36 -12.53 -15.95
N ALA A 236 6.49 -13.24 -16.68
CA ALA A 236 6.44 -14.70 -16.67
C ALA A 236 7.73 -15.35 -17.20
N ARG A 237 8.31 -14.84 -18.30
CA ARG A 237 9.58 -15.34 -18.83
C ARG A 237 10.74 -15.08 -17.86
N VAL A 238 10.82 -13.87 -17.32
CA VAL A 238 11.84 -13.49 -16.33
C VAL A 238 11.75 -14.37 -15.09
N LEU A 239 10.55 -14.70 -14.62
CA LEU A 239 10.38 -15.62 -13.49
C LEU A 239 10.97 -17.00 -13.77
N VAL A 240 10.72 -17.57 -14.96
CA VAL A 240 11.27 -18.88 -15.32
C VAL A 240 12.80 -18.83 -15.38
N GLU A 241 13.39 -17.74 -15.87
CA GLU A 241 14.84 -17.54 -15.81
C GLU A 241 15.36 -17.36 -14.37
N ALA A 242 14.62 -16.66 -13.51
CA ALA A 242 14.95 -16.52 -12.09
C ALA A 242 14.94 -17.86 -11.36
N VAL A 243 14.01 -18.76 -11.72
CA VAL A 243 13.99 -20.16 -11.23
C VAL A 243 15.25 -20.90 -11.66
N LYS A 244 15.68 -20.77 -12.93
CA LYS A 244 16.92 -21.39 -13.42
C LYS A 244 18.17 -20.88 -12.70
N LYS A 245 18.18 -19.59 -12.34
CA LYS A 245 19.26 -18.94 -11.59
C LYS A 245 19.19 -19.17 -10.08
N GLY A 246 18.07 -19.70 -9.57
CA GLY A 246 17.84 -19.85 -8.13
C GLY A 246 17.73 -18.52 -7.38
N LEU A 247 17.30 -17.45 -8.05
CA LEU A 247 17.25 -16.09 -7.48
C LEU A 247 16.02 -15.93 -6.58
N LYS A 248 16.21 -15.85 -5.27
CA LYS A 248 15.11 -15.87 -4.30
C LYS A 248 14.76 -14.47 -3.79
N PRO A 249 13.51 -14.25 -3.37
CA PRO A 249 13.05 -12.95 -2.85
C PRO A 249 13.92 -12.42 -1.70
N ARG A 250 14.37 -13.25 -0.76
CA ARG A 250 15.22 -12.79 0.35
C ARG A 250 16.64 -12.39 -0.07
N ASP A 251 17.09 -12.79 -1.25
CA ASP A 251 18.36 -12.30 -1.83
C ASP A 251 18.18 -10.87 -2.40
N LEU A 252 16.95 -10.50 -2.76
CA LEU A 252 16.59 -9.22 -3.38
C LEU A 252 16.08 -8.21 -2.34
N VAL A 253 15.27 -8.66 -1.38
CA VAL A 253 14.70 -7.85 -0.29
C VAL A 253 15.72 -7.77 0.84
N THR A 254 16.59 -6.77 0.74
CA THR A 254 17.64 -6.46 1.70
C THR A 254 17.39 -5.10 2.31
N ARG A 255 18.11 -4.75 3.37
CA ARG A 255 18.02 -3.42 3.96
C ARG A 255 18.31 -2.29 2.96
N LYS A 256 19.24 -2.50 2.03
CA LYS A 256 19.57 -1.53 0.96
C LYS A 256 18.46 -1.38 -0.07
N SER A 257 17.85 -2.48 -0.53
CA SER A 257 16.76 -2.39 -1.50
C SER A 257 15.47 -1.87 -0.86
N VAL A 258 15.26 -2.10 0.43
CA VAL A 258 14.21 -1.43 1.22
C VAL A 258 14.47 0.07 1.30
N GLU A 259 15.70 0.51 1.55
CA GLU A 259 16.06 1.94 1.48
C GLU A 259 15.74 2.55 0.11
N ASN A 260 16.06 1.86 -0.99
CA ASN A 260 15.70 2.29 -2.34
C ASN A 260 14.19 2.45 -2.51
N ALA A 261 13.42 1.47 -2.04
CA ALA A 261 11.97 1.49 -2.12
C ALA A 261 11.37 2.65 -1.31
N ILE A 262 11.86 2.89 -0.08
CA ILE A 262 11.39 4.01 0.73
C ILE A 262 11.83 5.35 0.13
N ALA A 263 13.03 5.44 -0.44
CA ALA A 263 13.46 6.64 -1.16
C ALA A 263 12.50 6.96 -2.32
N LEU A 264 12.11 5.97 -3.13
CA LEU A 264 11.12 6.17 -4.18
C LEU A 264 9.76 6.61 -3.62
N VAL A 265 9.28 5.99 -2.52
CA VAL A 265 8.02 6.38 -1.86
C VAL A 265 8.05 7.84 -1.42
N MET A 266 9.17 8.30 -0.84
CA MET A 266 9.34 9.71 -0.43
C MET A 266 9.33 10.63 -1.65
N ALA A 267 10.12 10.31 -2.68
CA ALA A 267 10.31 11.12 -3.88
C ALA A 267 9.02 11.32 -4.69
N THR A 268 8.14 10.30 -4.68
CA THR A 268 6.87 10.30 -5.42
C THR A 268 5.68 10.84 -4.62
N GLY A 269 5.87 11.19 -3.34
CA GLY A 269 4.75 11.68 -2.52
C GLY A 269 3.72 10.62 -2.14
N GLY A 270 4.17 9.36 -1.97
CA GLY A 270 3.33 8.17 -1.76
C GLY A 270 2.36 8.15 -0.56
N SER A 271 1.85 6.96 -0.28
CA SER A 271 0.90 6.72 0.81
C SER A 271 1.59 6.47 2.14
N THR A 272 1.03 6.99 3.24
CA THR A 272 1.42 6.67 4.62
C THR A 272 1.30 5.16 4.92
N ASN A 273 0.38 4.46 4.25
CA ASN A 273 0.22 3.01 4.37
C ASN A 273 1.50 2.24 3.97
N ALA A 274 2.38 2.84 3.15
CA ALA A 274 3.67 2.24 2.83
C ALA A 274 4.52 1.99 4.08
N VAL A 275 4.41 2.83 5.12
CA VAL A 275 5.12 2.62 6.39
C VAL A 275 4.69 1.29 7.02
N LEU A 276 3.38 1.09 7.17
CA LEU A 276 2.82 -0.13 7.76
C LEU A 276 3.19 -1.37 6.93
N HIS A 277 3.11 -1.25 5.60
CA HIS A 277 3.35 -2.36 4.69
C HIS A 277 4.83 -2.75 4.63
N TYR A 278 5.75 -1.80 4.59
CA TYR A 278 7.18 -2.10 4.59
C TYR A 278 7.66 -2.66 5.92
N LEU A 279 7.14 -2.21 7.06
CA LEU A 279 7.41 -2.86 8.35
C LEU A 279 7.03 -4.35 8.31
N ALA A 280 5.86 -4.68 7.76
CA ALA A 280 5.40 -6.07 7.62
C ALA A 280 6.21 -6.88 6.61
N ILE A 281 6.56 -6.30 5.44
CA ILE A 281 7.40 -6.96 4.43
C ILE A 281 8.80 -7.24 5.02
N CYS A 282 9.40 -6.26 5.71
CA CYS A 282 10.71 -6.41 6.34
C CYS A 282 10.68 -7.47 7.44
N HIS A 283 9.63 -7.49 8.26
CA HIS A 283 9.44 -8.55 9.26
C HIS A 283 9.43 -9.94 8.62
N ALA A 284 8.64 -10.14 7.56
CA ALA A 284 8.54 -11.42 6.85
C ALA A 284 9.83 -11.81 6.09
N ALA A 285 10.59 -10.81 5.64
CA ALA A 285 11.89 -10.99 4.99
C ALA A 285 13.05 -11.15 5.99
N GLU A 286 12.79 -11.05 7.31
CA GLU A 286 13.80 -11.06 8.37
C GLU A 286 14.84 -9.91 8.23
N VAL A 287 14.37 -8.77 7.73
CA VAL A 287 15.15 -7.53 7.62
C VAL A 287 14.77 -6.62 8.78
N GLU A 288 15.76 -6.21 9.58
CA GLU A 288 15.54 -5.21 10.63
C GLU A 288 15.20 -3.86 9.99
N TRP A 289 14.02 -3.34 10.31
CA TRP A 289 13.52 -2.05 9.82
C TRP A 289 12.57 -1.44 10.84
N THR A 290 12.74 -0.15 11.15
CA THR A 290 11.98 0.54 12.20
C THR A 290 11.39 1.86 11.71
N LEU A 291 10.54 2.50 12.50
CA LEU A 291 10.05 3.86 12.19
C LEU A 291 11.20 4.87 12.04
N ASP A 292 12.26 4.73 12.83
CA ASP A 292 13.41 5.65 12.78
C ASP A 292 14.17 5.53 11.45
N ASP A 293 14.10 4.38 10.78
CA ASP A 293 14.66 4.20 9.43
C ASP A 293 13.89 5.00 8.37
N PHE A 294 12.57 5.09 8.48
CA PHE A 294 11.78 5.94 7.59
C PHE A 294 12.18 7.40 7.74
N GLU A 295 12.36 7.88 8.97
CA GLU A 295 12.76 9.26 9.23
C GLU A 295 14.18 9.55 8.72
N ARG A 296 15.10 8.60 8.91
CA ARG A 296 16.48 8.69 8.38
C ARG A 296 16.50 8.83 6.85
N VAL A 297 15.61 8.11 6.14
CA VAL A 297 15.47 8.25 4.68
C VAL A 297 14.77 9.56 4.32
N ARG A 298 13.65 9.89 4.99
CA ARG A 298 12.84 11.10 4.75
C ARG A 298 13.67 12.37 4.66
N ARG A 299 14.59 12.58 5.62
CA ARG A 299 15.44 13.78 5.71
C ARG A 299 16.40 13.97 4.53
N LYS A 300 16.65 12.93 3.73
CA LYS A 300 17.60 12.97 2.61
C LYS A 300 16.92 13.08 1.25
N ILE A 301 15.66 12.67 1.16
CA ILE A 301 15.00 12.46 -0.12
C ILE A 301 14.01 13.59 -0.39
N PRO A 302 14.23 14.42 -1.42
CA PRO A 302 13.28 15.46 -1.81
C PRO A 302 12.05 14.84 -2.49
N VAL A 303 10.91 15.54 -2.42
CA VAL A 303 9.71 15.18 -3.19
C VAL A 303 9.80 15.84 -4.56
N ILE A 304 9.91 15.03 -5.62
CA ILE A 304 10.15 15.49 -6.99
C ILE A 304 9.01 15.20 -7.96
N CYS A 305 7.96 14.49 -7.54
CA CYS A 305 6.81 14.23 -8.39
C CYS A 305 5.56 15.02 -7.95
N ASP A 306 4.90 15.68 -8.91
CA ASP A 306 3.66 16.45 -8.70
C ASP A 306 2.41 15.56 -8.86
N LEU A 307 2.21 14.62 -7.94
CA LEU A 307 1.17 13.59 -8.06
C LEU A 307 0.06 13.74 -7.01
N LYS A 308 -1.18 13.45 -7.41
CA LYS A 308 -2.32 13.36 -6.50
C LYS A 308 -2.07 12.33 -5.40
N PRO A 309 -2.51 12.57 -4.15
CA PRO A 309 -3.51 13.59 -3.77
C PRO A 309 -2.96 15.00 -3.50
N SER A 310 -1.66 15.17 -3.25
CA SER A 310 -1.07 16.48 -2.90
C SER A 310 -0.77 17.34 -4.13
N GLY A 311 -0.55 16.70 -5.27
CA GLY A 311 -0.21 17.34 -6.54
C GLY A 311 -1.32 17.28 -7.58
N LYS A 312 -0.96 17.55 -8.83
CA LYS A 312 -1.89 17.69 -9.96
C LYS A 312 -2.12 16.39 -10.74
N TYR A 313 -1.06 15.62 -10.97
CA TYR A 313 -1.02 14.57 -11.99
C TYR A 313 -1.35 13.17 -11.44
N MET A 314 -1.68 12.23 -12.33
CA MET A 314 -1.97 10.83 -12.00
C MET A 314 -0.82 9.90 -12.42
N ALA A 315 -0.88 8.62 -12.04
CA ALA A 315 0.10 7.61 -12.43
C ALA A 315 0.27 7.45 -13.95
N VAL A 316 -0.79 7.70 -14.74
CA VAL A 316 -0.73 7.65 -16.20
C VAL A 316 0.11 8.79 -16.80
N ASP A 317 0.18 9.92 -16.12
CA ASP A 317 0.99 11.06 -16.54
C ASP A 317 2.45 10.83 -16.13
N LEU A 318 2.67 10.22 -14.97
CA LEU A 318 3.99 9.74 -14.56
C LEU A 318 4.56 8.75 -15.57
N HIS A 319 3.75 7.81 -16.05
CA HIS A 319 4.16 6.85 -17.09
C HIS A 319 4.68 7.56 -18.35
N LYS A 320 3.91 8.54 -18.86
CA LYS A 320 4.30 9.34 -20.04
C LYS A 320 5.54 10.19 -19.81
N ALA A 321 5.77 10.64 -18.56
CA ALA A 321 6.93 11.43 -18.18
C ALA A 321 8.22 10.61 -17.99
N GLY A 322 8.20 9.29 -18.27
CA GLY A 322 9.36 8.40 -18.12
C GLY A 322 9.21 7.36 -16.99
N GLY A 323 8.08 7.36 -16.29
CA GLY A 323 7.72 6.37 -15.30
C GLY A 323 8.62 6.36 -14.06
N ILE A 324 8.52 5.29 -13.29
CA ILE A 324 9.38 5.04 -12.13
C ILE A 324 10.87 4.97 -12.49
N PRO A 325 11.29 4.37 -13.62
CA PRO A 325 12.71 4.34 -13.98
C PRO A 325 13.33 5.73 -14.10
N GLN A 326 12.60 6.73 -14.62
CA GLN A 326 13.09 8.11 -14.67
C GLN A 326 13.32 8.70 -13.27
N VAL A 327 12.41 8.45 -12.32
CA VAL A 327 12.55 8.90 -10.92
C VAL A 327 13.76 8.22 -10.27
N LEU A 328 13.91 6.91 -10.46
CA LEU A 328 15.04 6.15 -9.93
C LEU A 328 16.37 6.62 -10.52
N LYS A 329 16.42 6.93 -11.83
CA LYS A 329 17.63 7.46 -12.47
C LYS A 329 18.07 8.78 -11.85
N ILE A 330 17.13 9.70 -11.61
CA ILE A 330 17.42 11.00 -10.95
C ILE A 330 17.98 10.78 -9.54
N LEU A 331 17.35 9.91 -8.74
CA LEU A 331 17.82 9.61 -7.39
C LEU A 331 19.18 8.89 -7.39
N LEU A 332 19.42 7.97 -8.33
CA LEU A 332 20.71 7.28 -8.49
C LEU A 332 21.82 8.27 -8.81
N ASN A 333 21.60 9.15 -9.78
CA ASN A 333 22.58 10.17 -10.20
C ASN A 333 22.93 11.14 -9.05
N ALA A 334 22.00 11.34 -8.11
CA ALA A 334 22.21 12.15 -6.90
C ALA A 334 22.84 11.38 -5.72
N GLY A 335 23.18 10.09 -5.89
CA GLY A 335 23.73 9.26 -4.82
C GLY A 335 22.71 8.93 -3.72
N LEU A 336 21.41 8.98 -4.04
CA LEU A 336 20.31 8.73 -3.11
C LEU A 336 19.74 7.30 -3.22
N LEU A 337 20.33 6.45 -4.07
CA LEU A 337 19.99 5.03 -4.21
C LEU A 337 21.23 4.13 -4.16
N HIS A 338 21.03 2.91 -3.70
CA HIS A 338 21.96 1.80 -3.77
C HIS A 338 21.83 1.11 -5.14
N GLY A 339 22.67 1.48 -6.09
CA GLY A 339 22.65 0.96 -7.45
C GLY A 339 23.12 -0.50 -7.59
N ASP A 340 23.83 -1.03 -6.60
CA ASP A 340 24.35 -2.40 -6.54
C ASP A 340 23.30 -3.45 -6.15
N CYS A 341 22.10 -3.02 -5.74
CA CYS A 341 21.00 -3.92 -5.41
C CYS A 341 20.61 -4.77 -6.63
N MET A 342 20.58 -6.09 -6.46
CA MET A 342 20.13 -7.02 -7.49
C MET A 342 18.63 -6.89 -7.73
N THR A 343 18.18 -7.14 -8.96
CA THR A 343 16.76 -7.22 -9.34
C THR A 343 16.41 -8.62 -9.83
N ILE A 344 15.12 -8.93 -9.96
CA ILE A 344 14.60 -10.24 -10.38
C ILE A 344 15.10 -10.70 -11.76
N THR A 345 15.60 -9.79 -12.60
CA THR A 345 16.21 -10.14 -13.90
C THR A 345 17.59 -10.78 -13.74
N GLY A 346 18.21 -10.64 -12.55
CA GLY A 346 19.61 -10.96 -12.28
C GLY A 346 20.59 -9.87 -12.70
N ARG A 347 20.10 -8.66 -12.98
CA ARG A 347 20.91 -7.43 -13.16
C ARG A 347 20.76 -6.53 -11.94
N THR A 348 21.76 -5.71 -11.69
CA THR A 348 21.72 -4.67 -10.65
C THR A 348 20.81 -3.51 -11.07
N LEU A 349 20.29 -2.78 -10.09
CA LEU A 349 19.44 -1.61 -10.32
C LEU A 349 20.12 -0.57 -11.22
N ALA A 350 21.43 -0.35 -11.05
CA ALA A 350 22.20 0.57 -11.89
C ALA A 350 22.28 0.10 -13.34
N GLU A 351 22.48 -1.20 -13.59
CA GLU A 351 22.50 -1.78 -14.94
C GLU A 351 21.13 -1.68 -15.63
N GLU A 352 20.04 -1.83 -14.88
CA GLU A 352 18.69 -1.64 -15.43
C GLU A 352 18.40 -0.17 -15.79
N LEU A 353 19.04 0.77 -15.10
CA LEU A 353 18.89 2.22 -15.32
C LEU A 353 19.89 2.79 -16.33
N GLU A 354 20.76 1.98 -16.93
CA GLU A 354 21.81 2.45 -17.84
C GLU A 354 21.23 3.15 -19.07
N SER A 355 20.15 2.58 -19.65
CA SER A 355 19.48 3.13 -20.83
C SER A 355 18.49 4.27 -20.54
N VAL A 356 18.21 4.54 -19.27
CA VAL A 356 17.29 5.62 -18.87
C VAL A 356 18.03 6.96 -18.94
N PRO A 357 17.48 7.98 -19.63
CA PRO A 357 18.09 9.31 -19.71
C PRO A 357 18.32 9.96 -18.35
N ASP A 358 19.43 10.68 -18.19
CA ASP A 358 19.80 11.35 -16.94
C ASP A 358 18.82 12.46 -16.51
N ALA A 359 18.14 13.07 -17.48
CA ALA A 359 17.13 14.10 -17.27
C ALA A 359 15.76 13.61 -17.77
N PRO A 360 14.65 14.03 -17.13
CA PRO A 360 13.33 13.72 -17.62
C PRO A 360 13.07 14.41 -18.98
N PRO A 361 12.06 13.97 -19.75
CA PRO A 361 11.63 14.67 -20.95
C PRO A 361 11.36 16.16 -20.69
N ALA A 362 11.67 17.03 -21.67
CA ALA A 362 11.56 18.48 -21.48
C ALA A 362 10.10 18.99 -21.45
N ASP A 363 9.18 18.31 -22.15
CA ASP A 363 7.79 18.74 -22.32
C ASP A 363 6.84 18.08 -21.28
N GLN A 364 7.23 18.09 -20.01
CA GLN A 364 6.41 17.58 -18.90
C GLN A 364 6.72 18.31 -17.59
N ASP A 365 5.73 18.38 -16.70
CA ASP A 365 5.84 19.02 -15.37
C ASP A 365 5.61 18.03 -14.21
N VAL A 366 5.59 16.73 -14.50
CA VAL A 366 5.25 15.65 -13.54
C VAL A 366 6.45 15.27 -12.68
N ILE A 367 7.61 15.06 -13.30
CA ILE A 367 8.88 14.69 -12.66
C ILE A 367 9.81 15.89 -12.72
N ARG A 368 10.14 16.44 -11.56
CA ARG A 368 11.05 17.59 -11.43
C ARG A 368 12.49 17.14 -11.20
N PRO A 369 13.49 17.91 -11.65
CA PRO A 369 14.85 17.72 -11.20
C PRO A 369 14.98 18.05 -9.70
N ILE A 370 16.03 17.53 -9.05
CA ILE A 370 16.22 17.65 -7.59
C ILE A 370 16.33 19.10 -7.12
N ASP A 371 16.96 19.97 -7.91
CA ASP A 371 17.12 21.39 -7.60
C ASP A 371 15.81 22.19 -7.69
N GLN A 372 14.77 21.61 -8.29
CA GLN A 372 13.41 22.17 -8.39
C GLN A 372 12.37 21.29 -7.69
N ALA A 373 12.81 20.49 -6.70
CA ALA A 373 11.92 19.67 -5.90
C ALA A 373 10.77 20.48 -5.30
N LEU A 374 9.59 19.85 -5.21
CA LEU A 374 8.41 20.45 -4.57
C LEU A 374 8.65 20.68 -3.08
N TYR A 375 9.36 19.75 -2.44
CA TYR A 375 9.74 19.80 -1.05
C TYR A 375 11.17 19.27 -0.87
N PRO A 376 11.98 19.88 0.02
CA PRO A 376 13.38 19.47 0.22
C PRO A 376 13.51 18.13 0.94
N GLU A 377 12.48 17.71 1.68
CA GLU A 377 12.44 16.45 2.43
C GLU A 377 11.17 15.67 2.12
N GLY A 378 11.22 14.37 2.39
CA GLY A 378 10.10 13.46 2.19
C GLY A 378 8.88 13.83 3.04
N HIS A 379 7.72 13.43 2.54
CA HIS A 379 6.42 13.86 3.05
C HIS A 379 5.89 13.09 4.26
N LEU A 380 6.49 11.95 4.62
CA LEU A 380 6.02 11.07 5.71
C LEU A 380 6.84 11.29 6.97
N ALA A 381 6.43 12.25 7.79
CA ALA A 381 7.10 12.52 9.06
C ALA A 381 6.70 11.50 10.13
N ILE A 382 7.69 11.01 10.89
CA ILE A 382 7.44 10.20 12.07
C ILE A 382 7.32 11.14 13.27
N LEU A 383 6.14 11.18 13.92
CA LEU A 383 5.92 11.99 15.11
C LEU A 383 5.95 11.11 16.36
N ARG A 384 6.59 11.61 17.42
CA ARG A 384 6.65 11.00 18.76
C ARG A 384 6.23 12.00 19.81
N GLY A 385 5.99 11.54 21.02
CA GLY A 385 5.67 12.36 22.18
C GLY A 385 4.84 11.57 23.16
N ASN A 386 4.32 12.21 24.20
CA ASN A 386 3.55 11.46 25.21
C ASN A 386 2.26 10.85 24.66
N LEU A 387 1.70 11.38 23.56
CA LEU A 387 0.48 10.85 22.95
C LEU A 387 0.77 9.64 22.02
N ALA A 388 1.97 9.54 21.47
CA ALA A 388 2.41 8.44 20.60
C ALA A 388 3.83 7.98 21.00
N PRO A 389 4.00 7.30 22.14
CA PRO A 389 5.33 6.93 22.64
C PRO A 389 6.03 5.91 21.74
N GLU A 390 5.31 5.00 21.09
CA GLU A 390 5.88 4.09 20.09
C GLU A 390 6.01 4.71 18.69
N GLY A 391 5.38 5.87 18.47
CA GLY A 391 5.44 6.64 17.24
C GLY A 391 4.10 6.72 16.52
N SER A 392 4.07 7.56 15.49
CA SER A 392 2.93 7.80 14.61
C SER A 392 3.43 8.31 13.26
N VAL A 393 2.55 8.33 12.26
CA VAL A 393 2.91 8.75 10.89
C VAL A 393 2.04 9.91 10.48
N ALA A 394 2.68 11.00 10.03
CA ALA A 394 2.01 12.19 9.53
C ALA A 394 2.37 12.46 8.06
N LYS A 395 1.38 12.86 7.27
CA LYS A 395 1.61 13.38 5.91
C LYS A 395 1.67 14.91 5.99
N ILE A 396 2.82 15.49 5.63
CA ILE A 396 3.10 16.92 5.89
C ILE A 396 3.21 17.79 4.63
N THR A 397 3.17 17.19 3.45
CA THR A 397 3.17 17.93 2.18
C THR A 397 1.77 18.41 1.80
N GLY A 398 1.71 19.47 1.00
CA GLY A 398 0.46 20.15 0.64
C GLY A 398 -0.10 21.07 1.74
N LEU A 399 0.60 21.21 2.88
CA LEU A 399 0.15 22.02 4.01
C LEU A 399 0.80 23.39 4.05
N LYS A 400 -0.01 24.43 4.34
CA LYS A 400 0.49 25.79 4.62
C LYS A 400 1.07 25.93 6.02
N SER A 401 0.47 25.23 6.98
CA SER A 401 0.95 25.12 8.36
C SER A 401 1.19 23.67 8.69
N THR A 402 2.38 23.38 9.20
CA THR A 402 2.80 22.04 9.62
C THR A 402 2.73 21.85 11.14
N SER A 403 2.09 22.79 11.85
CA SER A 403 1.85 22.72 13.28
C SER A 403 0.45 23.24 13.63
N ILE A 404 -0.18 22.62 14.63
CA ILE A 404 -1.46 23.04 15.20
C ILE A 404 -1.49 22.72 16.69
N THR A 405 -2.05 23.61 17.49
CA THR A 405 -2.40 23.35 18.89
C THR A 405 -3.84 23.78 19.12
N GLY A 406 -4.65 22.89 19.71
CA GLY A 406 -6.06 23.17 19.91
C GLY A 406 -6.77 22.17 20.80
N PRO A 407 -8.05 22.41 21.11
CA PRO A 407 -8.85 21.53 21.96
C PRO A 407 -9.19 20.22 21.23
N ALA A 408 -9.16 19.12 21.97
CA ALA A 408 -9.50 17.79 21.48
C ALA A 408 -11.01 17.65 21.27
N ARG A 409 -11.40 17.07 20.14
CA ARG A 409 -12.76 16.57 19.86
C ARG A 409 -12.69 15.04 19.76
N VAL A 410 -13.23 14.31 20.72
CA VAL A 410 -12.94 12.88 20.91
C VAL A 410 -14.07 11.99 20.41
N PHE A 411 -13.71 10.97 19.63
CA PHE A 411 -14.65 10.01 19.02
C PHE A 411 -14.13 8.58 19.15
N ASP A 412 -15.00 7.63 19.52
CA ASP A 412 -14.67 6.21 19.70
C ASP A 412 -14.96 5.35 18.45
N ASP A 413 -15.52 5.99 17.41
CA ASP A 413 -15.82 5.39 16.12
C ASP A 413 -15.87 6.45 15.00
N GLU A 414 -15.81 6.00 13.75
CA GLU A 414 -15.84 6.87 12.57
C GLU A 414 -17.21 7.57 12.39
N GLN A 415 -18.30 6.91 12.79
CA GLN A 415 -19.66 7.40 12.55
C GLN A 415 -19.96 8.63 13.41
N SER A 416 -19.61 8.61 14.69
CA SER A 416 -19.78 9.74 15.61
C SER A 416 -18.94 10.95 15.20
N ALA A 417 -17.71 10.73 14.71
CA ALA A 417 -16.89 11.79 14.11
C ALA A 417 -17.57 12.38 12.87
N MET A 418 -18.11 11.51 12.00
CA MET A 418 -18.81 11.95 10.81
C MET A 418 -20.08 12.75 11.15
N ASP A 419 -20.87 12.34 12.14
CA ASP A 419 -22.06 13.05 12.56
C ASP A 419 -21.72 14.45 13.11
N ALA A 420 -20.64 14.57 13.90
CA ALA A 420 -20.16 15.86 14.40
C ALA A 420 -19.66 16.79 13.27
N ILE A 421 -18.95 16.23 12.28
CA ILE A 421 -18.53 16.97 11.08
C ILE A 421 -19.74 17.43 10.28
N GLN A 422 -20.73 16.57 10.03
CA GLN A 422 -21.89 16.93 9.21
C GLN A 422 -22.79 17.94 9.91
N SER A 423 -22.92 17.88 11.24
CA SER A 423 -23.80 18.75 12.05
C SER A 423 -23.21 20.08 12.51
N ASP A 424 -22.14 20.58 11.87
CA ASP A 424 -21.55 21.89 12.17
C ASP A 424 -20.99 22.00 13.58
N GLN A 425 -20.51 20.90 14.16
CA GLN A 425 -19.93 20.92 15.51
C GLN A 425 -18.42 21.19 15.51
N ILE A 426 -17.73 20.98 14.39
CA ILE A 426 -16.28 21.19 14.28
C ILE A 426 -15.96 22.65 13.96
N ARG A 427 -14.91 23.18 14.59
CA ARG A 427 -14.45 24.56 14.45
C ARG A 427 -13.00 24.62 13.98
N PRO A 428 -12.59 25.69 13.25
CA PRO A 428 -11.17 25.95 12.99
C PRO A 428 -10.36 25.96 14.29
N GLY A 429 -9.22 25.27 14.30
CA GLY A 429 -8.37 25.08 15.47
C GLY A 429 -8.62 23.77 16.23
N ASP A 430 -9.74 23.08 16.01
CA ASP A 430 -10.03 21.81 16.67
C ASP A 430 -9.01 20.72 16.26
N VAL A 431 -8.72 19.82 17.21
CA VAL A 431 -7.95 18.58 16.98
C VAL A 431 -8.87 17.39 17.19
N LEU A 432 -9.31 16.75 16.10
CA LEU A 432 -10.19 15.58 16.18
C LEU A 432 -9.36 14.34 16.51
N VAL A 433 -9.79 13.57 17.50
CA VAL A 433 -9.16 12.34 17.96
C VAL A 433 -10.12 11.19 17.78
N LEU A 434 -9.85 10.33 16.80
CA LEU A 434 -10.64 9.14 16.50
C LEU A 434 -9.90 7.91 17.01
N ARG A 435 -10.42 7.24 18.03
CA ARG A 435 -9.74 6.15 18.74
C ARG A 435 -10.53 4.84 18.74
N TYR A 436 -9.88 3.76 19.17
CA TYR A 436 -10.40 2.39 19.06
C TYR A 436 -10.62 1.96 17.60
N LEU A 437 -9.75 2.47 16.72
CA LEU A 437 -9.70 2.15 15.30
C LEU A 437 -8.35 1.55 14.91
N GLY A 438 -7.53 1.15 15.88
CA GLY A 438 -6.27 0.44 15.67
C GLY A 438 -6.42 -1.02 15.22
N PRO A 439 -5.30 -1.74 15.07
CA PRO A 439 -5.30 -3.15 14.67
C PRO A 439 -6.26 -4.04 15.48
N ARG A 440 -6.28 -3.90 16.80
CA ARG A 440 -7.09 -4.74 17.70
C ARG A 440 -8.42 -4.11 18.06
N GLY A 441 -8.46 -2.78 18.22
CA GLY A 441 -9.64 -2.00 18.62
C GLY A 441 -10.69 -1.85 17.52
N GLY A 442 -10.24 -1.64 16.28
CA GLY A 442 -11.11 -1.55 15.12
C GLY A 442 -12.07 -2.73 15.02
N PRO A 443 -11.57 -3.98 14.94
CA PRO A 443 -10.21 -4.42 14.56
C PRO A 443 -9.96 -4.24 13.06
N GLY A 444 -8.73 -4.55 12.62
CA GLY A 444 -8.34 -4.46 11.20
C GLY A 444 -7.90 -3.06 10.76
N MET A 445 -7.70 -2.16 11.72
CA MET A 445 -7.14 -0.83 11.49
C MET A 445 -7.79 -0.10 10.29
N PRO A 446 -9.12 0.15 10.30
CA PRO A 446 -9.84 0.67 9.14
C PRO A 446 -9.24 1.98 8.62
N GLU A 447 -9.33 2.15 7.30
CA GLU A 447 -8.85 3.33 6.59
C GLU A 447 -9.99 4.35 6.46
N MET A 448 -9.78 5.56 6.97
CA MET A 448 -10.77 6.62 6.97
C MET A 448 -10.50 7.62 5.86
N LEU A 449 -11.39 7.68 4.88
CA LEU A 449 -11.42 8.72 3.84
C LEU A 449 -12.62 9.65 4.04
N ALA A 450 -13.79 9.10 4.38
CA ALA A 450 -15.03 9.85 4.45
C ALA A 450 -14.97 11.06 5.42
N PRO A 451 -14.47 10.93 6.67
CA PRO A 451 -14.29 12.07 7.56
C PRO A 451 -13.37 13.15 6.98
N THR A 452 -12.25 12.74 6.38
CA THR A 452 -11.26 13.68 5.79
C THR A 452 -11.86 14.42 4.59
N SER A 453 -12.51 13.72 3.66
CA SER A 453 -13.18 14.31 2.50
C SER A 453 -14.32 15.24 2.91
N ALA A 454 -15.06 14.92 3.98
CA ALA A 454 -16.11 15.80 4.47
C ALA A 454 -15.57 17.10 5.12
N ILE A 455 -14.45 17.02 5.85
CA ILE A 455 -13.74 18.19 6.38
C ILE A 455 -13.28 19.12 5.23
N ILE A 456 -12.69 18.54 4.16
CA ILE A 456 -12.32 19.28 2.95
C ILE A 456 -13.56 19.86 2.25
N GLY A 457 -14.60 19.04 2.11
CA GLY A 457 -15.93 19.38 1.62
C GLY A 457 -16.67 20.40 2.48
N ARG A 458 -16.09 20.89 3.58
CA ARG A 458 -16.54 22.05 4.37
C ARG A 458 -15.60 23.25 4.36
N GLY A 459 -14.43 23.15 3.72
CA GLY A 459 -13.42 24.21 3.74
C GLY A 459 -12.64 24.32 5.05
N LEU A 460 -12.51 23.19 5.77
CA LEU A 460 -11.75 23.07 7.02
C LEU A 460 -10.42 22.29 6.84
N GLY A 461 -10.08 21.84 5.63
CA GLY A 461 -8.94 20.93 5.37
C GLY A 461 -7.57 21.38 5.89
N ASP A 462 -7.30 22.69 5.89
CA ASP A 462 -6.06 23.29 6.41
C ASP A 462 -6.22 23.98 7.77
N LYS A 463 -7.35 23.75 8.46
CA LYS A 463 -7.74 24.48 9.68
C LYS A 463 -7.91 23.60 10.91
N VAL A 464 -7.86 22.28 10.77
CA VAL A 464 -8.03 21.32 11.88
C VAL A 464 -6.95 20.25 11.81
N GLY A 465 -6.67 19.62 12.95
CA GLY A 465 -5.83 18.42 13.03
C GLY A 465 -6.70 17.17 13.18
N LEU A 466 -6.30 16.06 12.58
CA LEU A 466 -6.94 14.76 12.81
C LEU A 466 -5.89 13.74 13.28
N ILE A 467 -6.22 13.03 14.36
CA ILE A 467 -5.38 12.04 15.01
C ILE A 467 -6.16 10.73 15.11
N THR A 468 -5.51 9.61 14.83
CA THR A 468 -6.11 8.29 15.04
C THR A 468 -5.08 7.19 15.32
N ASP A 469 -5.50 6.18 16.09
CA ASP A 469 -4.82 4.89 16.18
C ASP A 469 -5.08 3.99 14.95
N GLY A 470 -6.05 4.35 14.11
CA GLY A 470 -6.32 3.75 12.80
C GLY A 470 -5.47 4.34 11.67
N ARG A 471 -6.05 4.39 10.45
CA ARG A 471 -5.36 4.90 9.24
C ARG A 471 -6.19 5.96 8.55
N PHE A 472 -5.52 6.92 7.94
CA PHE A 472 -6.13 7.80 6.95
C PHE A 472 -5.82 7.30 5.55
N SER A 473 -6.72 7.61 4.61
CA SER A 473 -6.53 7.12 3.26
C SER A 473 -5.34 7.74 2.55
N GLY A 474 -4.69 6.97 1.68
CA GLY A 474 -3.67 7.50 0.78
C GLY A 474 -4.18 8.62 -0.14
N GLY A 475 -5.51 8.75 -0.30
CA GLY A 475 -6.15 9.87 -1.02
C GLY A 475 -6.52 11.08 -0.17
N SER A 476 -6.31 11.03 1.15
CA SER A 476 -6.57 12.14 2.07
C SER A 476 -5.43 13.17 2.04
N TRP A 477 -5.77 14.44 2.28
CA TRP A 477 -4.81 15.53 2.49
C TRP A 477 -5.27 16.43 3.64
N GLY A 478 -4.33 17.11 4.31
CA GLY A 478 -4.58 17.86 5.56
C GLY A 478 -3.56 17.50 6.66
N MET A 479 -3.70 18.10 7.84
CA MET A 479 -2.87 17.75 9.01
C MET A 479 -3.40 16.44 9.62
N LEU A 480 -2.91 15.32 9.10
CA LEU A 480 -3.40 13.97 9.40
C LEU A 480 -2.30 13.15 10.07
N VAL A 481 -2.57 12.65 11.27
CA VAL A 481 -1.66 11.78 12.05
C VAL A 481 -2.34 10.45 12.28
N GLY A 482 -1.89 9.42 11.56
CA GLY A 482 -2.37 8.05 11.74
C GLY A 482 -1.36 7.19 12.49
N HIS A 483 -1.74 5.93 12.75
CA HIS A 483 -0.86 4.93 13.36
C HIS A 483 -0.37 5.35 14.75
N VAL A 484 -1.16 6.10 15.51
CA VAL A 484 -0.79 6.44 16.89
C VAL A 484 -0.66 5.17 17.70
N THR A 485 0.52 4.95 18.27
CA THR A 485 0.86 3.74 19.00
C THR A 485 1.44 4.03 20.38
N PRO A 486 1.08 3.25 21.43
CA PRO A 486 0.10 2.14 21.42
C PRO A 486 -1.35 2.58 21.12
N GLU A 487 -2.14 1.68 20.53
CA GLU A 487 -3.55 1.97 20.19
C GLU A 487 -4.44 2.08 21.45
N ALA A 488 -5.63 2.65 21.31
CA ALA A 488 -6.51 2.87 22.46
C ALA A 488 -6.99 1.56 23.09
N PHE A 489 -7.18 0.50 22.30
CA PHE A 489 -7.61 -0.81 22.80
C PHE A 489 -6.59 -1.46 23.74
N ASP A 490 -5.31 -1.11 23.61
CA ASP A 490 -4.23 -1.59 24.46
C ASP A 490 -3.93 -0.63 25.63
N GLY A 491 -4.75 0.40 25.82
CA GLY A 491 -4.58 1.38 26.89
C GLY A 491 -3.50 2.41 26.62
N GLY A 492 -3.14 2.62 25.34
CA GLY A 492 -2.21 3.68 24.95
C GLY A 492 -2.71 5.07 25.34
N PRO A 493 -1.84 6.09 25.40
CA PRO A 493 -2.20 7.44 25.84
C PRO A 493 -3.39 8.07 25.09
N ILE A 494 -3.61 7.70 23.82
CA ILE A 494 -4.79 8.11 23.04
C ILE A 494 -6.12 7.66 23.66
N ALA A 495 -6.16 6.55 24.41
CA ALA A 495 -7.32 6.11 25.18
C ALA A 495 -7.68 7.04 26.35
N LEU A 496 -6.74 7.88 26.79
CA LEU A 496 -6.87 8.73 27.97
C LEU A 496 -7.27 10.17 27.63
N VAL A 497 -7.29 10.52 26.34
CA VAL A 497 -7.72 11.83 25.86
C VAL A 497 -9.19 12.05 26.22
N GLN A 498 -9.50 13.24 26.73
CA GLN A 498 -10.84 13.70 27.04
C GLN A 498 -11.19 14.94 26.21
N GLU A 499 -12.49 15.17 26.03
CA GLU A 499 -13.01 16.32 25.31
C GLU A 499 -12.44 17.63 25.87
N GLY A 500 -11.91 18.49 24.99
CA GLY A 500 -11.35 19.79 25.35
C GLY A 500 -9.89 19.78 25.83
N ASP A 501 -9.26 18.61 26.04
CA ASP A 501 -7.82 18.55 26.32
C ASP A 501 -7.03 19.26 25.22
N SER A 502 -5.99 20.01 25.57
CA SER A 502 -5.14 20.64 24.56
C SER A 502 -4.18 19.61 23.96
N ILE A 503 -4.11 19.56 22.62
CA ILE A 503 -3.20 18.69 21.87
C ILE A 503 -2.36 19.52 20.91
N THR A 504 -1.07 19.21 20.82
CA THR A 504 -0.14 19.81 19.88
C THR A 504 0.34 18.75 18.87
N ILE A 505 0.17 19.06 17.59
CA ILE A 505 0.82 18.36 16.47
C ILE A 505 1.86 19.33 15.90
N ASP A 506 3.14 18.95 15.92
CA ASP A 506 4.23 19.80 15.44
C ASP A 506 5.22 18.98 14.62
N ALA A 507 5.05 18.99 13.30
CA ALA A 507 5.89 18.21 12.40
C ALA A 507 7.36 18.67 12.34
N PRO A 508 7.70 19.98 12.34
CA PRO A 508 9.08 20.46 12.41
C PRO A 508 9.90 19.86 13.55
N THR A 509 9.31 19.74 14.75
CA THR A 509 9.99 19.16 15.93
C THR A 509 9.68 17.68 16.14
N GLN A 510 8.89 17.08 15.24
CA GLN A 510 8.46 15.67 15.30
C GLN A 510 7.68 15.32 16.57
N LEU A 511 6.90 16.29 17.07
CA LEU A 511 6.18 16.21 18.33
C LEU A 511 4.68 15.95 18.15
N LEU A 512 4.17 14.99 18.90
CA LEU A 512 2.75 14.74 19.14
C LEU A 512 2.49 14.70 20.65
N GLN A 513 1.90 15.77 21.18
CA GLN A 513 1.82 16.03 22.61
C GLN A 513 0.37 16.20 23.06
N LEU A 514 0.00 15.50 24.12
CA LEU A 514 -1.18 15.77 24.94
C LEU A 514 -0.76 16.67 26.11
N ASN A 515 -1.30 17.89 26.15
CA ASN A 515 -0.93 18.92 27.12
C ASN A 515 -1.75 18.77 28.41
N VAL A 516 -1.59 17.62 29.07
CA VAL A 516 -2.22 17.26 30.35
C VAL A 516 -1.12 16.82 31.32
N ASP A 517 -1.25 17.23 32.58
CA ASP A 517 -0.28 16.87 33.62
C ASP A 517 -0.19 15.36 33.82
N GLN A 518 1.04 14.87 34.02
CA GLN A 518 1.31 13.43 34.17
C GLN A 518 0.48 12.79 35.29
N ALA A 519 0.27 13.49 36.42
CA ALA A 519 -0.52 12.98 37.54
C ALA A 519 -1.99 12.72 37.17
N GLU A 520 -2.58 13.56 36.30
CA GLU A 520 -3.93 13.35 35.81
C GLU A 520 -3.97 12.22 34.77
N LEU A 521 -2.96 12.10 33.90
CA LEU A 521 -2.84 10.97 32.98
C LEU A 521 -2.71 9.63 33.73
N ASP A 522 -1.92 9.58 34.80
CA ASP A 522 -1.75 8.39 35.63
C ASP A 522 -3.08 7.98 36.29
N LYS A 523 -3.85 8.96 36.78
CA LYS A 523 -5.19 8.75 37.34
C LYS A 523 -6.16 8.22 36.28
N ARG A 524 -6.16 8.79 35.07
CA ARG A 524 -6.98 8.32 33.95
C ARG A 524 -6.59 6.90 33.54
N ALA A 525 -5.29 6.60 33.49
CA ALA A 525 -4.78 5.26 33.18
C ALA A 525 -5.21 4.22 34.23
N ALA A 526 -5.16 4.56 35.53
CA ALA A 526 -5.62 3.66 36.59
C ALA A 526 -7.13 3.39 36.55
N ALA A 527 -7.92 4.36 36.08
CA ALA A 527 -9.35 4.25 35.89
C ALA A 527 -9.75 3.53 34.58
N TRP A 528 -8.84 3.47 33.60
CA TRP A 528 -9.14 2.88 32.30
C TRP A 528 -9.42 1.37 32.41
N ARG A 529 -10.34 0.91 31.57
CA ARG A 529 -10.74 -0.48 31.44
C ARG A 529 -10.74 -0.83 29.97
N GLN A 530 -10.04 -1.91 29.62
CA GLN A 530 -10.05 -2.41 28.26
C GLN A 530 -11.49 -2.73 27.83
N PRO A 531 -11.98 -2.19 26.70
CA PRO A 531 -13.30 -2.51 26.20
C PRO A 531 -13.39 -3.98 25.77
N GLU A 532 -14.59 -4.56 25.77
CA GLU A 532 -14.77 -5.89 25.20
C GLU A 532 -14.41 -5.92 23.70
N ALA A 533 -13.85 -7.03 23.25
CA ALA A 533 -13.60 -7.25 21.83
C ALA A 533 -14.90 -7.18 21.04
N ARG A 534 -14.94 -6.31 20.02
CA ARG A 534 -16.12 -6.09 19.16
C ARG A 534 -16.57 -7.36 18.42
N TYR A 535 -15.65 -8.28 18.13
CA TYR A 535 -15.93 -9.55 17.44
C TYR A 535 -15.35 -10.74 18.20
N LYS A 536 -16.21 -11.71 18.51
CA LYS A 536 -15.88 -12.89 19.33
C LYS A 536 -15.58 -14.16 18.51
N SER A 537 -15.73 -14.10 17.19
CA SER A 537 -15.44 -15.21 16.27
C SER A 537 -15.05 -14.71 14.88
N GLY A 538 -14.64 -15.64 13.99
CA GLY A 538 -14.30 -15.32 12.61
C GLY A 538 -12.93 -14.66 12.43
N VAL A 539 -12.66 -14.18 11.21
CA VAL A 539 -11.34 -13.64 10.84
C VAL A 539 -10.96 -12.37 11.60
N LEU A 540 -11.94 -11.50 11.91
CA LEU A 540 -11.73 -10.29 12.71
C LEU A 540 -11.26 -10.63 14.13
N SER A 541 -11.85 -11.65 14.74
CA SER A 541 -11.47 -12.10 16.08
C SER A 541 -10.07 -12.71 16.09
N LYS A 542 -9.73 -13.55 15.10
CA LYS A 542 -8.37 -14.09 14.94
C LYS A 542 -7.33 -12.97 14.79
N TYR A 543 -7.60 -12.00 13.92
CA TYR A 543 -6.68 -10.88 13.71
C TYR A 543 -6.51 -10.03 14.97
N SER A 544 -7.59 -9.66 15.66
CA SER A 544 -7.52 -8.86 16.90
C SER A 544 -6.70 -9.54 18.01
N GLN A 545 -6.63 -10.88 18.02
CA GLN A 545 -5.82 -11.64 18.98
C GLN A 545 -4.33 -11.71 18.61
N LEU A 546 -3.99 -11.68 17.32
CA LEU A 546 -2.65 -11.93 16.81
C LEU A 546 -1.90 -10.66 16.37
N ALA A 547 -2.64 -9.62 15.97
CA ALA A 547 -2.06 -8.42 15.39
C ALA A 547 -1.15 -7.68 16.37
N THR A 548 0.06 -7.37 15.93
CA THR A 548 0.99 -6.51 16.65
C THR A 548 0.61 -5.03 16.52
N SER A 549 1.29 -4.16 17.28
CA SER A 549 1.23 -2.71 17.11
C SER A 549 1.52 -2.29 15.66
N ALA A 550 0.91 -1.18 15.23
CA ALA A 550 1.16 -0.58 13.92
C ALA A 550 2.63 -0.15 13.74
N SER A 551 3.33 0.18 14.85
CA SER A 551 4.77 0.47 14.87
C SER A 551 5.64 -0.72 14.43
N LYS A 552 5.06 -1.93 14.43
CA LYS A 552 5.65 -3.19 13.96
C LYS A 552 5.01 -3.72 12.67
N GLY A 553 4.25 -2.88 11.96
CA GLY A 553 3.59 -3.26 10.71
C GLY A 553 2.24 -3.96 10.86
N ALA A 554 1.71 -4.07 12.08
CA ALA A 554 0.48 -4.80 12.41
C ALA A 554 0.47 -6.23 11.82
N VAL A 555 1.57 -6.95 11.98
CA VAL A 555 1.71 -8.34 11.52
C VAL A 555 0.90 -9.27 12.42
N SER A 556 0.44 -10.42 11.90
CA SER A 556 -0.34 -11.39 12.69
C SER A 556 0.28 -12.79 12.77
N GLY A 557 1.59 -12.92 12.52
CA GLY A 557 2.31 -14.19 12.49
C GLY A 557 3.69 -14.05 11.88
#